data_AF-A0A8J9X6H1-F1
#
_entry.id   AF-A0A8J9X6H1-F1
#
_cell.length_a   1.000
_cell.length_b   1.000
_cell.length_c   1.000
_cell.angle_alpha   90.00
_cell.angle_beta   90.00
_cell.angle_gamma   90.00
#
_symmetry.space_group_name_H-M   'P 1'
#
loop_
_entity.id
_entity.type
_entity.pdbx_description
1 polymer ?
#
loop_
_entity_poly.entity_id
_entity_poly.type
_entity_poly.pdbx_seq_one_letter_code
_entity_poly.pdbx_strand_id
1 'polypeptide(L)'
;MLKQISQSFLRPTARCVSASSRVRFMSASPWADYEMAPFDPIIGLNEEYSKDDFPQKVIVGVGAYRDGNGKPYVLPCVREAEKKMMEQNLDMEYSGI
;
A
#
# COMPACT_ATOMS: atom_id res chain seq x y z
N MET A 1 53.65 -31.59 39.32
CA MET A 1 54.64 -30.87 40.17
C MET A 1 54.98 -29.59 39.42
N LEU A 2 54.71 -28.37 39.84
CA LEU A 2 54.51 -27.78 41.17
C LEU A 2 53.52 -26.62 41.07
N LYS A 3 52.86 -26.37 42.20
CA LYS A 3 51.83 -25.35 42.44
C LYS A 3 52.35 -23.93 42.16
N GLN A 4 51.47 -23.05 41.70
CA GLN A 4 51.60 -21.64 42.06
C GLN A 4 50.24 -21.08 42.52
N ILE A 5 50.25 -20.75 43.81
CA ILE A 5 49.21 -20.09 44.59
C ILE A 5 49.49 -18.59 44.49
N SER A 6 48.48 -17.76 44.21
CA SER A 6 48.51 -16.32 44.48
C SER A 6 47.07 -15.80 44.39
N GLN A 7 46.38 -15.70 45.54
CA GLN A 7 46.13 -14.46 46.28
C GLN A 7 45.13 -13.50 45.61
N SER A 8 43.91 -13.56 46.13
CA SER A 8 43.07 -12.41 46.52
C SER A 8 43.38 -11.05 45.89
N PHE A 9 42.52 -10.61 44.97
CA PHE A 9 42.29 -9.19 44.74
C PHE A 9 40.80 -8.90 44.76
N LEU A 10 40.38 -8.27 45.87
CA LEU A 10 39.11 -7.59 46.04
C LEU A 10 38.94 -6.54 44.93
N ARG A 11 37.80 -6.56 44.22
CA ARG A 11 37.30 -5.40 43.49
C ARG A 11 35.77 -5.32 43.53
N PRO A 12 35.22 -4.09 43.48
CA PRO A 12 34.01 -3.69 44.17
C PRO A 12 32.74 -4.15 43.46
N THR A 13 31.68 -4.28 44.26
CA THR A 13 30.30 -4.44 43.82
C THR A 13 29.87 -3.24 42.96
N ALA A 14 30.00 -3.36 41.65
CA ALA A 14 29.26 -2.52 40.71
C ALA A 14 27.97 -3.27 40.36
N ARG A 15 26.85 -2.90 40.98
CA ARG A 15 25.52 -3.26 40.49
C ARG A 15 25.37 -2.65 39.09
N CYS A 16 25.62 -3.45 38.05
CA CYS A 16 25.05 -3.16 36.74
C CYS A 16 23.55 -3.45 36.87
N VAL A 17 22.75 -2.40 37.06
CA VAL A 17 21.31 -2.51 36.79
C VAL A 17 21.21 -2.64 35.28
N SER A 18 21.10 -3.87 34.80
CA SER A 18 20.71 -4.15 33.43
C SER A 18 19.36 -3.48 33.22
N ALA A 19 19.36 -2.31 32.57
CA ALA A 19 18.16 -1.75 32.01
C ALA A 19 17.74 -2.74 30.93
N SER A 20 16.88 -3.69 31.32
CA SER A 20 16.30 -4.66 30.42
C SER A 20 15.38 -3.89 29.49
N SER A 21 15.97 -3.37 28.40
CA SER A 21 15.24 -2.86 27.26
C SER A 21 14.43 -4.04 26.76
N ARG A 22 13.14 -4.08 27.11
CA ARG A 22 12.19 -4.98 26.49
C ARG A 22 12.18 -4.61 25.01
N VAL A 23 12.96 -5.34 24.22
CA VAL A 23 12.81 -5.36 22.77
C VAL A 23 11.38 -5.81 22.56
N ARG A 24 10.49 -4.88 22.17
CA ARG A 24 9.16 -5.24 21.75
C ARG A 24 9.36 -6.04 20.47
N PHE A 25 9.17 -7.35 20.53
CA PHE A 25 8.99 -8.14 19.32
C PHE A 25 7.71 -7.63 18.68
N MET A 26 7.84 -6.85 17.60
CA MET A 26 6.72 -6.60 16.73
C MET A 26 6.39 -7.94 16.07
N SER A 27 5.21 -8.49 16.36
CA SER A 27 4.70 -9.64 15.63
C SER A 27 4.70 -9.29 14.14
N ALA A 28 5.21 -10.19 13.29
CA ALA A 28 5.02 -10.05 11.85
C ALA A 28 3.53 -9.88 11.55
N SER A 29 3.19 -9.05 10.56
CA SER A 29 1.79 -8.92 10.16
C SER A 29 1.30 -10.29 9.67
N PRO A 30 0.02 -10.65 9.87
CA PRO A 30 -0.55 -11.88 9.31
C PRO A 30 -0.44 -12.01 7.79
N TRP A 31 -0.02 -10.94 7.10
CA TRP A 31 0.08 -10.81 5.66
C TRP A 31 1.54 -10.82 5.16
N ALA A 32 2.52 -10.92 6.08
CA ALA A 32 3.94 -10.81 5.73
C ALA A 32 4.41 -11.89 4.74
N ASP A 33 3.80 -13.07 4.81
CA ASP A 33 4.13 -14.24 3.99
C ASP A 33 3.16 -14.43 2.81
N TYR A 34 2.28 -13.47 2.53
CA TYR A 34 1.31 -13.60 1.45
C TYR A 34 1.96 -13.31 0.09
N GLU A 35 1.97 -14.31 -0.79
CA GLU A 35 2.45 -14.15 -2.16
C GLU A 35 1.49 -13.32 -3.01
N MET A 36 2.04 -12.50 -3.89
CA MET A 36 1.23 -11.68 -4.79
C MET A 36 0.48 -12.55 -5.80
N ALA A 37 -0.81 -12.30 -5.96
CA ALA A 37 -1.62 -12.95 -6.98
C ALA A 37 -1.07 -12.66 -8.39
N PRO A 38 -1.24 -13.59 -9.35
CA PRO A 38 -0.85 -13.35 -10.73
C PRO A 38 -1.60 -12.15 -11.32
N PHE A 39 -0.91 -11.41 -12.19
CA PHE A 39 -1.48 -10.22 -12.81
C PHE A 39 -2.57 -10.57 -13.83
N ASP A 40 -3.63 -9.75 -13.86
CA ASP A 40 -4.69 -9.92 -14.85
C ASP A 40 -4.18 -9.51 -16.26
N PRO A 41 -4.30 -10.39 -17.26
CA PRO A 41 -3.89 -10.08 -18.64
C PRO A 41 -4.48 -8.78 -19.21
N ILE A 42 -5.69 -8.38 -18.80
CA ILE A 42 -6.33 -7.14 -19.25
C ILE A 42 -5.62 -5.91 -18.69
N ILE A 43 -5.10 -6.00 -17.47
CA ILE A 43 -4.35 -4.90 -16.87
C ILE A 43 -2.99 -4.75 -17.58
N GLY A 44 -2.36 -5.84 -18.01
CA GLY A 44 -1.08 -5.83 -18.75
C GLY A 44 -1.17 -5.06 -20.07
N LEU A 45 -2.27 -5.26 -20.79
CA LEU A 45 -2.53 -4.58 -22.05
C LEU A 45 -2.60 -3.04 -21.89
N ASN A 46 -3.13 -2.54 -20.78
CA ASN A 46 -3.16 -1.09 -20.51
C ASN A 46 -1.76 -0.53 -20.25
N GLU A 47 -0.90 -1.28 -19.57
CA GLU A 47 0.48 -0.87 -19.31
C GLU A 47 1.31 -0.82 -20.59
N GLU A 48 1.21 -1.84 -21.43
CA GLU A 48 1.86 -1.89 -22.75
C GLU A 48 1.36 -0.76 -23.64
N TYR A 49 0.04 -0.55 -23.69
CA TYR A 49 -0.55 0.59 -24.40
C TYR A 49 0.02 1.92 -23.88
N SER A 50 0.22 2.07 -22.57
CA SER A 50 0.75 3.32 -22.01
C SER A 50 2.24 3.54 -22.33
N LYS A 51 3.02 2.46 -22.44
CA LYS A 51 4.47 2.49 -22.76
C LYS A 51 4.79 2.69 -24.25
N ASP A 52 3.84 2.40 -25.14
CA ASP A 52 4.01 2.59 -26.59
C ASP A 52 4.06 4.07 -26.99
N ASP A 53 5.05 4.51 -27.74
CA ASP A 53 5.18 5.91 -28.21
C ASP A 53 4.45 6.18 -29.52
N PHE A 54 3.84 5.18 -30.15
CA PHE A 54 3.16 5.35 -31.43
C PHE A 54 1.98 6.34 -31.31
N PRO A 55 1.95 7.42 -32.10
CA PRO A 55 1.00 8.52 -31.90
C PRO A 55 -0.45 8.18 -32.27
N GLN A 56 -0.69 7.11 -33.02
CA GLN A 56 -2.02 6.69 -33.48
C GLN A 56 -2.41 5.31 -32.90
N LYS A 57 -1.89 4.94 -31.74
CA LYS A 57 -2.27 3.73 -31.03
C LYS A 57 -3.73 3.80 -30.56
N VAL A 58 -4.44 2.68 -30.59
CA VAL A 58 -5.84 2.58 -30.17
C VAL A 58 -6.02 1.37 -29.24
N ILE A 59 -6.73 1.57 -28.14
CA ILE A 59 -7.07 0.50 -27.20
C ILE A 59 -8.50 0.00 -27.41
N VAL A 60 -8.65 -1.27 -27.81
CA VAL A 60 -9.95 -1.90 -28.10
C VAL A 60 -10.41 -2.84 -26.96
N GLY A 61 -9.51 -3.21 -26.05
CA GLY A 61 -9.82 -4.14 -24.95
C GLY A 61 -10.66 -3.55 -23.82
N VAL A 62 -10.75 -2.22 -23.72
CA VAL A 62 -11.51 -1.56 -22.64
C VAL A 62 -12.99 -1.47 -23.05
N GLY A 63 -13.85 -2.20 -22.35
CA GLY A 63 -15.31 -2.20 -22.56
C GLY A 63 -16.03 -0.93 -22.07
N ALA A 64 -15.47 0.25 -22.31
CA ALA A 64 -16.04 1.54 -21.91
C ALA A 64 -16.23 2.43 -23.13
N TYR A 65 -17.37 3.13 -23.18
CA TYR A 65 -17.67 4.06 -24.28
C TYR A 65 -16.76 5.30 -24.21
N ARG A 66 -16.20 5.67 -25.36
CA ARG A 66 -15.30 6.81 -25.51
C ARG A 66 -15.76 7.75 -26.60
N ASP A 67 -15.38 9.01 -26.47
CA ASP A 67 -15.62 10.02 -27.48
C ASP A 67 -14.65 9.88 -28.68
N GLY A 68 -14.79 10.74 -29.68
CA GLY A 68 -13.91 10.75 -30.87
C GLY A 68 -12.43 11.08 -30.59
N ASN A 69 -12.11 11.54 -29.37
CA ASN A 69 -10.75 11.82 -28.92
C ASN A 69 -10.20 10.70 -28.01
N GLY A 70 -10.93 9.59 -27.86
CA GLY A 70 -10.53 8.49 -26.98
C GLY A 70 -10.65 8.81 -25.49
N LYS A 71 -11.45 9.80 -25.09
CA LYS A 71 -11.73 10.11 -23.67
C LYS A 71 -13.00 9.43 -23.19
N PRO A 72 -13.14 9.14 -21.88
CA PRO A 72 -14.39 8.62 -21.32
C PRO A 72 -15.57 9.54 -21.63
N TYR A 73 -16.64 8.98 -22.18
CA TYR A 73 -17.84 9.74 -22.50
C TYR A 73 -18.85 9.69 -21.35
N VAL A 74 -19.02 10.82 -20.66
CA VAL A 74 -20.03 10.98 -19.61
C VAL A 74 -21.32 11.51 -20.20
N LEU A 75 -22.43 10.83 -19.91
CA LEU A 75 -23.75 11.20 -20.40
C LEU A 75 -24.20 12.58 -19.86
N PRO A 76 -24.88 13.41 -20.67
CA PRO A 76 -25.36 14.73 -20.23
C PRO A 76 -26.26 14.67 -18.99
N CYS A 77 -27.16 13.69 -18.91
CA CYS A 77 -28.06 13.52 -17.76
C CYS A 77 -27.32 13.22 -16.45
N VAL A 78 -26.20 12.50 -16.52
CA VAL A 78 -25.36 12.22 -15.34
C VAL A 78 -24.70 13.50 -14.85
N ARG A 79 -24.16 14.32 -15.76
CA ARG A 79 -23.57 15.61 -15.40
C ARG A 79 -24.59 16.57 -14.77
N GLU A 80 -25.82 16.58 -15.28
CA GLU A 80 -26.90 17.37 -14.69
C GLU A 80 -27.28 16.89 -13.29
N ALA A 81 -27.33 15.58 -13.07
CA ALA A 81 -27.61 15.00 -11.75
C ALA A 81 -26.48 15.33 -10.76
N GLU A 82 -25.22 15.17 -11.16
CA GLU A 82 -24.05 15.53 -10.35
C GLU A 82 -24.08 17.02 -9.96
N LYS A 83 -24.39 17.91 -10.92
CA LYS A 83 -24.53 19.35 -10.65
C LYS A 83 -25.61 19.63 -9.60
N LYS A 84 -26.78 19.01 -9.71
CA LYS A 84 -27.86 19.16 -8.72
C LYS A 84 -27.47 18.63 -7.34
N MET A 85 -26.76 17.51 -7.27
CA MET A 85 -26.26 16.96 -6.00
C MET A 85 -25.25 17.91 -5.34
N MET A 86 -24.35 18.50 -6.14
CA MET A 86 -23.38 19.49 -5.64
C MET A 86 -24.06 20.77 -5.15
N GLU A 87 -25.09 21.25 -5.85
CA GLU A 87 -25.89 22.41 -5.43
C GLU A 87 -26.62 22.17 -4.09
N GLN A 88 -27.00 20.92 -3.81
CA GLN A 88 -27.69 20.54 -2.56
C GLN A 88 -26.76 20.48 -1.34
N ASN A 89 -25.43 20.53 -1.52
CA ASN A 89 -24.43 20.46 -0.43
C ASN A 89 -24.72 19.33 0.57
N LEU A 90 -24.97 18.12 0.06
CA LEU A 90 -25.25 16.95 0.88
C LEU A 90 -23.98 16.50 1.62
N ASP A 91 -24.14 16.01 2.86
CA ASP A 91 -23.04 15.54 3.71
C ASP A 91 -22.42 14.20 3.24
N MET A 92 -22.94 13.60 2.15
CA MET A 92 -22.49 12.34 1.54
C MET A 92 -22.44 11.14 2.51
N GLU A 93 -23.20 11.18 3.60
CA GLU A 93 -23.32 10.07 4.55
C GLU A 93 -24.20 8.95 4.01
N TYR A 94 -23.92 7.72 4.44
CA TYR A 94 -24.78 6.57 4.16
C TYR A 94 -26.14 6.73 4.84
N SER A 95 -27.19 6.15 4.25
CA SER A 95 -28.46 6.03 4.96
C SER A 95 -28.27 5.26 6.27
N GLY A 96 -28.79 5.83 7.37
CA GLY A 96 -28.87 5.12 8.64
C GLY A 96 -29.68 3.84 8.48
N ILE A 97 -29.19 2.76 9.11
CA ILE A 97 -29.91 1.48 9.17
C ILE A 97 -31.17 1.57 10.03
#